data_AF-A0A0L0F8H3-F1
#
_entry.id   AF-A0A0L0F8H3-F1
#
_cell.length_a   1.000
_cell.length_b   1.000
_cell.length_c   1.000
_cell.angle_alpha   90.00
_cell.angle_beta   90.00
_cell.angle_gamma   90.00
#
_symmetry.space_group_name_H-M   'P 1'
#
loop_
_entity.id
_entity.type
_entity.pdbx_description
1 polymer ?
#
loop_
_entity_poly.entity_id
_entity_poly.type
_entity_poly.pdbx_seq_one_letter_code
_entity_poly.pdbx_strand_id
1 'polypeptide(L)'
;VEGNRLSISKAAVDSSNKSRKLVVRLNTKNVTDDDDFQDLECDESDDEDAYSEAPRFKVSRRRTTPLVEISKKLEEATELMKEVQNSEDFHFKVDKRHVPDYFTKIKNPMDLETMRIKARGQHYQSRAQFFEDLTLMIDNCITYNGPHHHLVNVAREMQIIAESFLHGSDVESELGEAERTLNPVADGTGRHHIPYPGDA
;
A
#
# COMPACT_ATOMS: atom_id res chain seq x y z
N VAL A 1 37.77 -26.91 -37.49
CA VAL A 1 37.23 -27.35 -36.19
C VAL A 1 38.38 -27.33 -35.21
N GLU A 2 38.47 -26.29 -34.38
CA GLU A 2 39.42 -26.26 -33.26
C GLU A 2 38.81 -25.37 -32.17
N GLY A 3 38.41 -26.02 -31.09
CA GLY A 3 37.71 -25.41 -29.97
C GLY A 3 38.70 -24.75 -29.03
N ASN A 4 38.51 -23.46 -28.79
CA ASN A 4 39.21 -22.76 -27.73
C ASN A 4 38.40 -22.90 -26.43
N ARG A 5 38.90 -23.75 -25.54
CA ARG A 5 38.27 -24.14 -24.28
C ARG A 5 38.65 -23.15 -23.18
N LEU A 6 37.75 -22.21 -22.87
CA LEU A 6 37.94 -21.28 -21.75
C LEU A 6 37.65 -22.00 -20.42
N SER A 7 38.71 -22.19 -19.64
CA SER A 7 38.71 -22.63 -18.26
C SER A 7 38.38 -21.45 -17.33
N ILE A 8 37.30 -21.55 -16.54
CA ILE A 8 37.06 -20.66 -15.40
C ILE A 8 37.00 -21.51 -14.13
N SER A 9 37.84 -21.10 -13.19
CA SER A 9 38.14 -21.73 -11.92
C SER A 9 36.93 -21.77 -10.99
N LYS A 10 36.77 -22.94 -10.35
CA LYS A 10 35.80 -23.25 -9.31
C LYS A 10 36.32 -22.73 -7.97
N ALA A 11 35.65 -21.76 -7.37
CA ALA A 11 35.82 -21.41 -5.97
C ALA A 11 34.48 -20.95 -5.37
N ALA A 12 34.20 -21.48 -4.19
CA ALA A 12 32.94 -21.48 -3.46
C ALA A 12 32.38 -20.10 -3.10
N VAL A 13 31.06 -20.00 -3.06
CA VAL A 13 30.37 -19.29 -1.97
C VAL A 13 29.08 -20.04 -1.65
N ASP A 14 29.01 -20.50 -0.41
CA ASP A 14 27.96 -21.34 0.14
C ASP A 14 27.05 -20.49 1.05
N SER A 15 25.81 -20.97 1.21
CA SER A 15 24.90 -20.73 2.34
C SER A 15 24.22 -19.35 2.52
N SER A 16 22.89 -19.33 2.36
CA SER A 16 21.93 -19.22 3.49
C SER A 16 20.61 -18.57 3.06
N ASN A 17 19.54 -19.38 2.94
CA ASN A 17 18.17 -18.90 3.07
C ASN A 17 17.80 -18.93 4.55
N LYS A 18 17.73 -17.76 5.21
CA LYS A 18 17.20 -17.64 6.57
C LYS A 18 16.31 -16.41 6.70
N SER A 19 15.03 -16.69 6.84
CA SER A 19 13.92 -15.77 7.09
C SER A 19 14.30 -14.64 8.05
N ARG A 20 14.05 -13.39 7.64
CA ARG A 20 14.13 -12.23 8.53
C ARG A 20 12.77 -11.55 8.63
N LYS A 21 12.05 -11.96 9.67
CA LYS A 21 10.89 -11.27 10.23
C LYS A 21 11.41 -10.04 10.99
N LEU A 22 11.49 -8.88 10.34
CA LEU A 22 11.76 -7.62 11.04
C LEU A 22 10.44 -7.10 11.62
N VAL A 23 10.16 -7.46 12.87
CA VAL A 23 9.13 -6.76 13.65
C VAL A 23 9.80 -5.51 14.22
N VAL A 24 9.47 -4.37 13.63
CA VAL A 24 9.81 -3.05 14.17
C VAL A 24 9.12 -2.91 15.53
N ARG A 25 9.92 -2.92 16.60
CA ARG A 25 9.51 -2.46 17.93
C ARG A 25 9.44 -0.94 17.90
N LEU A 26 8.24 -0.37 17.87
CA LEU A 26 8.05 1.01 18.33
C LEU A 26 7.76 1.00 19.82
N ASN A 27 8.74 1.58 20.51
CA ASN A 27 8.80 1.91 21.92
C ASN A 27 7.80 3.04 22.24
N THR A 28 6.78 2.77 23.05
CA THR A 28 6.19 3.82 23.89
C THR A 28 6.14 3.30 25.32
N LYS A 29 7.12 3.73 26.11
CA LYS A 29 7.09 3.63 27.56
C LYS A 29 6.09 4.69 28.05
N ASN A 30 5.11 4.26 28.83
CA ASN A 30 4.68 5.02 30.00
C ASN A 30 4.61 4.02 31.16
N VAL A 31 5.48 4.30 32.13
CA VAL A 31 5.70 3.58 33.38
C VAL A 31 4.71 4.09 34.42
N THR A 32 4.14 3.18 35.22
CA THR A 32 4.05 3.31 36.70
C THR A 32 3.82 1.90 37.27
N ASP A 33 4.91 1.35 37.78
CA ASP A 33 5.14 0.66 39.07
C ASP A 33 4.13 -0.35 39.66
N ASP A 34 4.78 -1.36 40.27
CA ASP A 34 4.30 -2.32 41.27
C ASP A 34 3.39 -3.46 40.77
N ASP A 35 4.00 -4.60 40.46
CA ASP A 35 3.78 -5.80 41.28
C ASP A 35 4.80 -6.90 40.95
N ASP A 36 5.38 -7.40 42.03
CA ASP A 36 6.34 -8.49 42.19
C ASP A 36 5.85 -9.78 41.50
N PHE A 37 6.64 -10.36 40.60
CA PHE A 37 6.48 -11.78 40.28
C PHE A 37 7.85 -12.42 40.10
N GLN A 38 8.26 -13.07 41.18
CA GLN A 38 9.48 -13.86 41.31
C GLN A 38 9.54 -14.94 40.23
N ASP A 39 10.75 -15.09 39.69
CA ASP A 39 11.17 -16.23 38.88
C ASP A 39 10.85 -17.54 39.61
N LEU A 40 9.90 -18.31 39.07
CA LEU A 40 9.70 -19.71 39.43
C LEU A 40 10.12 -20.56 38.24
N GLU A 41 11.31 -21.14 38.36
CA GLU A 41 11.75 -22.31 37.60
C GLU A 41 10.67 -23.39 37.77
N CYS A 42 9.98 -23.75 36.68
CA CYS A 42 9.06 -24.87 36.70
C CYS A 42 9.80 -26.15 36.30
N ASP A 43 10.17 -26.90 37.33
CA ASP A 43 10.59 -28.30 37.34
C ASP A 43 9.54 -29.17 36.62
N GLU A 44 9.99 -30.00 35.68
CA GLU A 44 9.13 -30.96 34.98
C GLU A 44 8.87 -32.15 35.90
N SER A 45 7.67 -32.22 36.47
CA SER A 45 7.13 -33.45 37.03
C SER A 45 5.74 -33.72 36.47
N ASP A 46 5.66 -34.81 35.70
CA ASP A 46 4.45 -35.48 35.24
C ASP A 46 3.52 -35.79 36.42
N ASP A 47 2.29 -35.26 36.42
CA ASP A 47 1.15 -35.86 37.11
C ASP A 47 -0.19 -35.40 36.50
N GLU A 48 -1.09 -36.38 36.40
CA GLU A 48 -2.38 -36.39 35.71
C GLU A 48 -3.45 -35.41 36.27
N ASP A 49 -4.30 -34.95 35.35
CA ASP A 49 -5.75 -34.74 35.52
C ASP A 49 -6.26 -33.91 36.72
N ALA A 50 -6.20 -32.57 36.60
CA ALA A 50 -7.27 -31.64 37.03
C ALA A 50 -6.79 -30.17 37.00
N TYR A 51 -6.83 -29.48 35.85
CA TYR A 51 -6.76 -28.01 35.84
C TYR A 51 -7.76 -27.40 34.86
N SER A 52 -8.64 -26.59 35.44
CA SER A 52 -9.62 -25.71 34.82
C SER A 52 -9.16 -25.06 33.52
N GLU A 53 -10.00 -25.13 32.49
CA GLU A 53 -9.85 -24.40 31.24
C GLU A 53 -9.57 -22.92 31.50
N ALA A 54 -8.32 -22.49 31.31
CA ALA A 54 -7.97 -21.08 31.37
C ALA A 54 -8.81 -20.31 30.32
N PRO A 55 -9.46 -19.19 30.67
CA PRO A 55 -10.21 -18.40 29.70
C PRO A 55 -9.24 -17.94 28.61
N ARG A 56 -9.35 -18.53 27.42
CA ARG A 56 -8.69 -18.03 26.22
C ARG A 56 -9.26 -16.63 25.95
N PHE A 57 -8.58 -15.59 26.44
CA PHE A 57 -8.83 -14.22 25.97
C PHE A 57 -8.55 -14.22 24.47
N LYS A 58 -9.61 -14.39 23.68
CA LYS A 58 -9.56 -14.22 22.23
C LYS A 58 -9.13 -12.77 22.02
N VAL A 59 -7.88 -12.57 21.63
CA VAL A 59 -7.39 -11.27 21.19
C VAL A 59 -8.34 -10.80 20.10
N SER A 60 -9.22 -9.86 20.46
CA SER A 60 -10.15 -9.24 19.54
C SER A 60 -9.29 -8.51 18.53
N ARG A 61 -9.13 -9.08 17.33
CA ARG A 61 -8.50 -8.37 16.21
C ARG A 61 -9.33 -7.10 16.05
N ARG A 62 -8.75 -5.95 16.37
CA ARG A 62 -9.40 -4.65 16.18
C ARG A 62 -9.85 -4.61 14.72
N ARG A 63 -11.15 -4.57 14.46
CA ARG A 63 -11.69 -4.43 13.11
C ARG A 63 -11.22 -3.07 12.58
N THR A 64 -10.41 -3.08 11.53
CA THR A 64 -10.07 -1.86 10.79
C THR A 64 -11.30 -1.38 10.03
N THR A 65 -11.51 -0.08 9.94
CA THR A 65 -12.59 0.47 9.10
C THR A 65 -12.26 0.26 7.61
N PRO A 66 -13.25 0.07 6.73
CA PRO A 66 -13.03 -0.07 5.28
C PRO A 66 -12.11 1.01 4.68
N LEU A 67 -12.25 2.25 5.13
CA LEU A 67 -11.43 3.36 4.65
C LEU A 67 -9.95 3.22 5.03
N VAL A 68 -9.64 2.69 6.23
CA VAL A 68 -8.26 2.40 6.66
C VAL A 68 -7.65 1.30 5.80
N GLU A 69 -8.45 0.30 5.44
CA GLU A 69 -8.02 -0.81 4.59
C GLU A 69 -7.68 -0.34 3.17
N ILE A 70 -8.56 0.46 2.55
CA ILE A 70 -8.30 1.12 1.27
C ILE A 70 -7.03 1.96 1.36
N SER A 71 -6.96 2.84 2.36
CA SER A 71 -5.81 3.74 2.57
C SER A 71 -4.48 2.98 2.64
N LYS A 72 -4.46 1.85 3.38
CA LYS A 72 -3.27 1.01 3.52
C LYS A 72 -2.84 0.41 2.19
N LYS A 73 -3.76 -0.14 1.40
CA LYS A 73 -3.43 -0.75 0.10
C LYS A 73 -2.97 0.31 -0.91
N LEU A 74 -3.57 1.49 -0.92
CA LEU A 74 -3.15 2.59 -1.79
C LEU A 74 -1.76 3.13 -1.40
N GLU A 75 -1.45 3.18 -0.10
CA GLU A 75 -0.11 3.49 0.37
C GLU A 75 0.91 2.43 -0.09
N GLU A 76 0.59 1.13 0.08
CA GLU A 76 1.43 0.02 -0.39
C GLU A 76 1.68 0.11 -1.92
N ALA A 77 0.65 0.39 -2.71
CA ALA A 77 0.78 0.63 -4.16
C ALA A 77 1.73 1.79 -4.48
N THR A 78 1.69 2.86 -3.67
CA THR A 78 2.57 4.02 -3.85
C THR A 78 4.04 3.68 -3.58
N GLU A 79 4.31 2.89 -2.54
CA GLU A 79 5.66 2.43 -2.24
C GLU A 79 6.17 1.47 -3.34
N LEU A 80 5.32 0.59 -3.88
CA LEU A 80 5.71 -0.27 -5.02
C LEU A 80 6.07 0.52 -6.28
N MET A 81 5.37 1.62 -6.57
CA MET A 81 5.73 2.50 -7.70
C MET A 81 7.10 3.15 -7.52
N LYS A 82 7.50 3.48 -6.27
CA LYS A 82 8.82 4.06 -5.98
C LYS A 82 9.98 3.10 -6.20
N GLU A 83 9.73 1.79 -6.23
CA GLU A 83 10.73 0.76 -6.53
C GLU A 83 10.99 0.58 -8.04
N VAL A 84 10.20 1.22 -8.91
CA VAL A 84 10.45 1.21 -10.36
C VAL A 84 11.77 1.91 -10.67
N GLN A 85 12.55 1.31 -11.58
CA GLN A 85 13.84 1.85 -11.97
C GLN A 85 13.70 3.25 -12.58
N ASN A 86 14.56 4.19 -12.17
CA ASN A 86 14.58 5.58 -12.64
C ASN A 86 13.29 6.38 -12.31
N SER A 87 12.55 5.99 -11.27
CA SER A 87 11.30 6.65 -10.86
C SER A 87 11.48 7.89 -9.97
N GLU A 88 12.72 8.23 -9.59
CA GLU A 88 13.06 9.24 -8.59
C GLU A 88 12.50 10.63 -8.90
N ASP A 89 12.40 10.99 -10.19
CA ASP A 89 11.84 12.26 -10.65
C ASP A 89 10.33 12.43 -10.32
N PHE A 90 9.65 11.33 -9.97
CA PHE A 90 8.23 11.33 -9.57
C PHE A 90 8.03 11.25 -8.05
N HIS A 91 9.10 11.01 -7.27
CA HIS A 91 8.98 10.76 -5.83
C HIS A 91 8.50 12.00 -5.09
N PHE A 92 8.95 13.18 -5.50
CA PHE A 92 8.67 14.45 -4.83
C PHE A 92 8.22 15.53 -5.82
N LYS A 93 7.66 16.62 -5.28
CA LYS A 93 7.31 17.82 -6.05
C LYS A 93 8.50 18.31 -6.87
N VAL A 94 8.23 18.66 -8.12
CA VAL A 94 9.21 19.33 -8.99
C VAL A 94 9.72 20.60 -8.31
N ASP A 95 11.04 20.70 -8.13
CA ASP A 95 11.66 21.86 -7.52
C ASP A 95 11.72 23.03 -8.53
N LYS A 96 10.97 24.09 -8.24
CA LYS A 96 10.91 25.31 -9.05
C LYS A 96 12.29 25.95 -9.27
N ARG A 97 13.26 25.76 -8.38
CA ARG A 97 14.61 26.31 -8.54
C ARG A 97 15.34 25.65 -9.71
N HIS A 98 15.09 24.38 -9.94
CA HIS A 98 15.70 23.59 -11.03
C HIS A 98 14.86 23.65 -12.31
N VAL A 99 13.53 23.78 -12.18
CA VAL A 99 12.59 23.84 -13.31
C VAL A 99 11.67 25.07 -13.19
N PRO A 100 12.17 26.28 -13.52
CA PRO A 100 11.49 27.54 -13.20
C PRO A 100 10.12 27.74 -13.86
N ASP A 101 9.93 27.20 -15.06
CA ASP A 101 8.72 27.35 -15.87
C ASP A 101 7.69 26.23 -15.65
N TYR A 102 8.00 25.20 -14.85
CA TYR A 102 7.11 24.05 -14.62
C TYR A 102 5.70 24.47 -14.18
N PHE A 103 5.61 25.27 -13.11
CA PHE A 103 4.34 25.72 -12.53
C PHE A 103 3.61 26.78 -13.38
N THR A 104 4.24 27.27 -14.46
CA THR A 104 3.54 28.11 -15.44
C THR A 104 2.77 27.27 -16.45
N LYS A 105 3.34 26.12 -16.83
CA LYS A 105 2.78 25.17 -17.80
C LYS A 105 1.81 24.18 -17.14
N ILE A 106 2.20 23.64 -15.99
CA ILE A 106 1.43 22.64 -15.23
C ILE A 106 0.61 23.33 -14.15
N LYS A 107 -0.72 23.17 -14.21
CA LYS A 107 -1.66 23.84 -13.30
C LYS A 107 -1.93 23.06 -12.02
N ASN A 108 -2.02 21.74 -12.14
CA ASN A 108 -2.33 20.84 -11.03
C ASN A 108 -1.17 19.85 -10.86
N PRO A 109 -0.07 20.22 -10.20
CA PRO A 109 1.08 19.32 -10.02
C PRO A 109 0.69 18.14 -9.11
N MET A 110 1.21 16.96 -9.44
CA MET A 110 1.04 15.72 -8.67
C MET A 110 2.36 14.95 -8.64
N ASP A 111 2.60 14.23 -7.54
CA ASP A 111 3.81 13.46 -7.26
C ASP A 111 3.49 12.32 -6.29
N LEU A 112 4.33 11.29 -6.26
CA LEU A 112 4.09 10.08 -5.44
C LEU A 112 4.03 10.38 -3.94
N GLU A 113 4.84 11.32 -3.44
CA GLU A 113 4.79 11.70 -2.03
C GLU A 113 3.45 12.36 -1.67
N THR A 114 2.92 13.21 -2.54
CA THR A 114 1.59 13.81 -2.37
C THR A 114 0.50 12.75 -2.39
N MET A 115 0.55 11.80 -3.33
CA MET A 115 -0.39 10.68 -3.36
C MET A 115 -0.31 9.83 -2.08
N ARG A 116 0.90 9.56 -1.59
CA ARG A 116 1.12 8.84 -0.33
C ARG A 116 0.49 9.56 0.87
N ILE A 117 0.68 10.88 0.96
CA ILE A 117 0.08 11.71 2.01
C ILE A 117 -1.44 11.68 1.89
N LYS A 118 -2.00 11.78 0.68
CA LYS A 118 -3.44 11.65 0.44
C LYS A 118 -3.99 10.29 0.87
N ALA A 119 -3.28 9.19 0.57
CA ALA A 119 -3.65 7.85 0.99
C ALA A 119 -3.64 7.73 2.53
N ARG A 120 -2.56 8.12 3.20
CA ARG A 120 -2.46 8.11 4.68
C ARG A 120 -3.51 8.98 5.35
N GLY A 121 -3.80 10.14 4.76
CA GLY A 121 -4.85 11.05 5.22
C GLY A 121 -6.26 10.60 4.86
N GLN A 122 -6.42 9.41 4.27
CA GLN A 122 -7.70 8.81 3.91
C GLN A 122 -8.53 9.66 2.94
N HIS A 123 -7.85 10.43 2.08
CA HIS A 123 -8.49 11.29 1.09
C HIS A 123 -9.07 10.52 -0.10
N TYR A 124 -8.62 9.27 -0.31
CA TYR A 124 -9.16 8.39 -1.33
C TYR A 124 -10.18 7.43 -0.72
N GLN A 125 -11.42 7.51 -1.19
CA GLN A 125 -12.51 6.60 -0.82
C GLN A 125 -12.62 5.40 -1.77
N SER A 126 -11.90 5.42 -2.88
CA SER A 126 -11.85 4.34 -3.86
C SER A 126 -10.54 4.36 -4.65
N ARG A 127 -10.21 3.24 -5.28
CA ARG A 127 -9.11 3.11 -6.25
C ARG A 127 -9.26 4.08 -7.41
N ALA A 128 -10.49 4.36 -7.85
CA ALA A 128 -10.74 5.30 -8.93
C ALA A 128 -10.17 6.69 -8.64
N GLN A 129 -10.38 7.22 -7.43
CA GLN A 129 -9.83 8.53 -7.03
C GLN A 129 -8.31 8.53 -6.95
N PHE A 130 -7.70 7.39 -6.61
CA PHE A 130 -6.25 7.23 -6.63
C PHE A 130 -5.71 7.22 -8.07
N PHE A 131 -6.38 6.49 -8.97
CA PHE A 131 -6.00 6.44 -10.38
C PHE A 131 -6.17 7.79 -11.08
N GLU A 132 -7.16 8.61 -10.70
CA GLU A 132 -7.29 9.99 -11.21
C GLU A 132 -6.03 10.83 -10.96
N ASP A 133 -5.45 10.76 -9.76
CA ASP A 133 -4.20 11.47 -9.45
C ASP A 133 -2.98 10.87 -10.17
N LEU A 134 -2.93 9.53 -10.30
CA LEU A 134 -1.87 8.86 -11.04
C LEU A 134 -1.89 9.26 -12.52
N THR A 135 -3.07 9.26 -13.14
CA THR A 135 -3.26 9.74 -14.51
C THR A 135 -2.88 11.21 -14.63
N LEU A 136 -3.28 12.06 -13.68
CA LEU A 136 -2.87 13.47 -13.65
C LEU A 136 -1.34 13.62 -13.60
N MET A 137 -0.64 12.83 -12.80
CA MET A 137 0.83 12.83 -12.73
C MET A 137 1.45 12.46 -14.10
N ILE A 138 0.92 11.44 -14.77
CA ILE A 138 1.37 10.98 -16.09
C ILE A 138 1.07 12.05 -17.16
N ASP A 139 -0.13 12.63 -17.16
CA ASP A 139 -0.55 13.67 -18.10
C ASP A 139 0.28 14.94 -17.95
N ASN A 140 0.62 15.32 -16.72
CA ASN A 140 1.55 16.42 -16.45
C ASN A 140 2.94 16.13 -17.02
N CYS A 141 3.42 14.89 -16.87
CA CYS A 141 4.69 14.45 -17.42
C CYS A 141 4.69 14.53 -18.96
N ILE A 142 3.63 14.06 -19.62
CA ILE A 142 3.46 14.14 -21.08
C ILE A 142 3.35 15.59 -21.53
N THR A 143 2.57 16.41 -20.83
CA THR A 143 2.33 17.82 -21.19
C THR A 143 3.62 18.64 -21.09
N TYR A 144 4.43 18.41 -20.07
CA TYR A 144 5.66 19.16 -19.85
C TYR A 144 6.84 18.64 -20.70
N ASN A 145 7.05 17.32 -20.71
CA ASN A 145 8.23 16.71 -21.34
C ASN A 145 8.01 16.26 -22.79
N GLY A 146 6.75 16.09 -23.21
CA GLY A 146 6.36 15.53 -24.50
C GLY A 146 6.10 14.02 -24.46
N PRO A 147 5.26 13.49 -25.38
CA PRO A 147 4.76 12.11 -25.34
C PRO A 147 5.82 11.02 -25.61
N HIS A 148 6.98 11.40 -26.15
CA HIS A 148 8.08 10.49 -26.47
C HIS A 148 9.26 10.62 -25.49
N HIS A 149 9.13 11.39 -24.42
CA HIS A 149 10.17 11.54 -23.43
C HIS A 149 10.33 10.26 -22.59
N HIS A 150 11.56 9.90 -22.22
CA HIS A 150 11.84 8.67 -21.48
C HIS A 150 11.08 8.58 -20.14
N LEU A 151 10.87 9.70 -19.45
CA LEU A 151 10.07 9.77 -18.22
C LEU A 151 8.62 9.30 -18.42
N VAL A 152 8.05 9.44 -19.62
CA VAL A 152 6.71 8.92 -19.91
C VAL A 152 6.69 7.39 -19.86
N ASN A 153 7.77 6.74 -20.28
CA ASN A 153 7.87 5.27 -20.21
C ASN A 153 7.98 4.80 -18.76
N VAL A 154 8.79 5.49 -17.94
CA VAL A 154 8.88 5.22 -16.50
C VAL A 154 7.52 5.40 -15.82
N ALA A 155 6.80 6.48 -16.15
CA ALA A 155 5.48 6.76 -15.59
C ALA A 155 4.45 5.69 -15.95
N ARG A 156 4.51 5.14 -17.17
CA ARG A 156 3.67 4.02 -17.60
C ARG A 156 4.03 2.72 -16.89
N GLU A 157 5.31 2.47 -16.64
CA GLU A 157 5.75 1.29 -15.88
C GLU A 157 5.22 1.35 -14.44
N MET A 158 5.31 2.50 -13.78
CA MET A 158 4.68 2.72 -12.47
C MET A 158 3.16 2.47 -12.51
N GLN A 159 2.47 2.94 -13.55
CA GLN A 159 1.05 2.67 -13.72
C GLN A 159 0.74 1.17 -13.80
N ILE A 160 1.49 0.42 -14.60
CA ILE A 160 1.34 -1.03 -14.73
C ILE A 160 1.53 -1.73 -13.37
N ILE A 161 2.54 -1.32 -12.59
CA ILE A 161 2.77 -1.87 -11.24
C ILE A 161 1.59 -1.60 -10.32
N ALA A 162 1.07 -0.37 -10.31
CA ALA A 162 -0.08 0.00 -9.48
C ALA A 162 -1.34 -0.77 -9.89
N GLU A 163 -1.64 -0.87 -11.18
CA GLU A 163 -2.78 -1.63 -11.70
C GLU A 163 -2.66 -3.13 -11.40
N SER A 164 -1.48 -3.71 -11.62
CA SER A 164 -1.24 -5.13 -11.32
C SER A 164 -1.41 -5.44 -9.84
N PHE A 165 -1.03 -4.53 -8.95
CA PHE A 165 -1.17 -4.73 -7.51
C PHE A 165 -2.63 -4.54 -7.05
N LEU A 166 -3.29 -3.46 -7.48
CA LEU A 166 -4.63 -3.09 -7.01
C LEU A 166 -5.76 -3.93 -7.64
N HIS A 167 -5.50 -4.59 -8.77
CA HIS A 167 -6.42 -5.55 -9.40
C HIS A 167 -6.03 -7.02 -9.18
N GLY A 168 -5.00 -7.29 -8.37
CA GLY A 168 -4.66 -8.67 -7.97
C GLY A 168 -5.85 -9.31 -7.23
N SER A 169 -6.15 -10.58 -7.48
CA SER A 169 -7.38 -11.26 -7.01
C SER A 169 -7.70 -11.06 -5.52
N ASP A 170 -6.67 -11.12 -4.69
CA ASP A 170 -6.79 -11.00 -3.23
C ASP A 170 -7.14 -9.56 -2.84
N VAL A 171 -6.47 -8.58 -3.47
CA VAL A 171 -6.65 -7.15 -3.22
C VAL A 171 -7.97 -6.65 -3.81
N GLU A 172 -8.38 -7.15 -4.99
CA GLU A 172 -9.64 -6.82 -5.66
C GLU A 172 -10.84 -7.18 -4.78
N SER A 173 -10.80 -8.36 -4.16
CA SER A 173 -11.88 -8.83 -3.28
C SER A 173 -11.98 -7.97 -2.02
N GLU A 174 -10.84 -7.72 -1.35
CA GLU A 174 -10.76 -6.88 -0.15
C GLU A 174 -11.22 -5.44 -0.42
N LEU A 175 -10.66 -4.81 -1.46
CA LEU A 175 -11.00 -3.42 -1.81
C LEU A 175 -12.41 -3.29 -2.36
N GLY A 176 -12.89 -4.25 -3.15
CA GLY A 176 -14.25 -4.22 -3.68
C GLY A 176 -15.31 -4.26 -2.60
N GLU A 177 -15.13 -5.04 -1.52
CA GLU A 177 -16.03 -5.02 -0.37
C GLU A 177 -15.94 -3.71 0.42
N ALA A 178 -14.73 -3.20 0.63
CA ALA A 178 -14.51 -1.95 1.35
C ALA A 178 -15.13 -0.74 0.61
N GLU A 179 -14.94 -0.67 -0.71
CA GLU A 179 -15.48 0.38 -1.57
C GLU A 179 -17.01 0.36 -1.61
N ARG A 180 -17.64 -0.82 -1.73
CA ARG A 180 -19.11 -0.97 -1.69
C ARG A 180 -19.69 -0.52 -0.35
N THR A 181 -18.98 -0.79 0.75
CA THR A 181 -19.43 -0.39 2.09
C THR A 181 -19.40 1.13 2.26
N LEU A 182 -18.41 1.80 1.66
CA LEU A 182 -18.30 3.27 1.69
C LEU A 182 -19.28 3.95 0.72
N ASN A 183 -19.53 3.33 -0.44
CA ASN A 183 -20.38 3.86 -1.50
C ASN A 183 -21.57 2.91 -1.80
N PRO A 184 -22.55 2.79 -0.88
CA PRO A 184 -23.63 1.81 -1.00
C PRO A 184 -24.66 2.11 -2.12
N VAL A 185 -24.60 3.29 -2.74
CA VAL A 185 -25.60 3.76 -3.72
C VAL A 185 -25.30 3.31 -5.16
N ALA A 186 -24.24 2.52 -5.39
CA ALA A 186 -23.86 2.11 -6.75
C ALA A 186 -24.78 1.04 -7.38
N ASP A 187 -25.63 0.37 -6.59
CA ASP A 187 -26.63 -0.55 -7.13
C ASP A 187 -27.91 0.21 -7.45
N GLY A 188 -28.16 0.41 -8.76
CA GLY A 188 -29.21 1.25 -9.34
C GLY A 188 -30.66 0.83 -9.09
N THR A 189 -31.06 0.62 -7.85
CA THR A 189 -32.47 0.43 -7.43
C THR A 189 -32.89 1.49 -6.41
N GLY A 190 -32.54 2.74 -6.68
CA GLY A 190 -32.85 3.90 -5.85
C GLY A 190 -33.80 4.93 -6.48
N ARG A 191 -34.70 4.53 -7.40
CA ARG A 191 -35.86 5.38 -7.72
C ARG A 191 -36.91 5.19 -6.62
N HIS A 192 -36.79 5.95 -5.55
CA HIS A 192 -37.99 6.34 -4.80
C HIS A 192 -38.87 7.13 -5.79
N HIS A 193 -39.85 6.45 -6.39
CA HIS A 193 -40.96 7.10 -7.04
C HIS A 193 -41.70 7.89 -5.97
N ILE A 194 -41.42 9.19 -5.93
CA ILE A 194 -42.28 10.16 -5.25
C ILE A 194 -43.52 10.26 -6.14
N PRO A 195 -44.72 9.85 -5.69
CA PRO A 195 -45.92 10.04 -6.49
C PRO A 195 -46.17 11.54 -6.61
N TYR A 196 -46.39 12.02 -7.84
CA TYR A 196 -46.89 13.38 -8.03
C TYR A 196 -48.34 13.44 -7.50
N PRO A 197 -48.73 14.52 -6.79
CA PRO A 197 -50.11 14.69 -6.37
C PRO A 197 -50.96 14.95 -7.61
N GLY A 198 -51.68 13.93 -8.07
CA GLY A 198 -52.52 14.03 -9.27
C GLY A 198 -53.13 12.73 -9.78
N ASP A 199 -52.61 11.57 -9.39
CA ASP A 199 -53.17 10.28 -9.84
C ASP A 199 -54.19 9.75 -8.81
N ALA A 200 -55.45 10.21 -8.95
CA ALA A 200 -56.65 9.63 -8.36
C ALA A 200 -57.79 9.62 -9.40
#